data_AF-A0A4R3J1T5-F1
#
_entry.id   AF-A0A4R3J1T5-F1
#
_cell.length_a   1.000
_cell.length_b   1.000
_cell.length_c   1.000
_cell.angle_alpha   90.00
_cell.angle_beta   90.00
_cell.angle_gamma   90.00
#
_symmetry.space_group_name_H-M   'P 1'
#
loop_
_entity.id
_entity.type
_entity.pdbx_description
1 polymer ?
#
loop_
_entity_poly.entity_id
_entity_poly.type
_entity_poly.pdbx_seq_one_letter_code
_entity_poly.pdbx_strand_id
1 'polypeptide(L)'
;MSIMATTSFTTRIDSELKMQLDRIARFEDRSASYVANQAIRAYVEERLATRNLIETGLALVEQGAPTLAPNAVHDWLKADDDRPFPKHDR
;
A
#
# COMPACT_ATOMS: atom_id res chain seq x y z
N MET A 1 -20.65 -19.28 2.99
CA MET A 1 -20.20 -17.93 2.55
C MET A 1 -20.83 -16.90 3.46
N SER A 2 -20.03 -16.07 4.13
CA SER A 2 -20.56 -14.91 4.84
C SER A 2 -20.88 -13.83 3.82
N ILE A 3 -22.12 -13.34 3.79
CA ILE A 3 -22.55 -12.28 2.88
C ILE A 3 -22.01 -10.97 3.48
N MET A 4 -21.05 -10.33 2.83
CA MET A 4 -20.52 -9.03 3.28
C MET A 4 -21.63 -7.98 3.14
N ALA A 5 -22.02 -7.36 4.26
CA ALA A 5 -22.96 -6.25 4.24
C ALA A 5 -22.40 -5.10 3.41
N THR A 6 -23.17 -4.61 2.44
CA THR A 6 -22.78 -3.47 1.60
C THR A 6 -23.46 -2.20 2.07
N THR A 7 -22.74 -1.09 2.08
CA THR A 7 -23.27 0.25 2.39
C THR A 7 -23.04 1.17 1.19
N SER A 8 -23.98 2.10 0.93
CA SER A 8 -23.83 3.08 -0.15
C SER A 8 -22.78 4.14 0.21
N PHE A 9 -21.95 4.48 -0.77
CA PHE A 9 -21.01 5.59 -0.69
C PHE A 9 -21.19 6.47 -1.93
N THR A 10 -21.52 7.74 -1.72
CA THR A 10 -21.76 8.71 -2.78
C THR A 10 -20.77 9.85 -2.63
N THR A 11 -20.04 10.17 -3.70
CA THR A 11 -19.12 11.30 -3.74
C THR A 11 -19.15 11.96 -5.12
N ARG A 12 -18.67 13.20 -5.21
CA ARG A 12 -18.45 13.89 -6.49
C ARG A 12 -17.04 13.61 -6.96
N ILE A 13 -16.90 13.38 -8.26
CA ILE A 13 -15.62 13.22 -8.95
C ILE A 13 -15.63 14.07 -10.22
N ASP A 14 -14.43 14.35 -10.74
CA ASP A 14 -14.29 15.05 -12.01
C ASP A 14 -15.00 14.30 -13.15
N SER A 15 -15.62 15.05 -14.06
CA SER A 15 -16.37 14.47 -15.18
C SER A 15 -15.49 13.61 -16.08
N GLU A 16 -14.23 14.03 -16.27
CA GLU A 16 -13.24 13.26 -17.02
C GLU A 16 -12.91 11.94 -16.32
N LEU A 17 -12.69 11.95 -15.00
CA LEU A 17 -12.45 10.73 -14.23
C LEU A 17 -13.64 9.76 -14.33
N LYS A 18 -14.87 10.28 -14.29
CA LYS A 18 -16.07 9.46 -14.50
C LYS A 18 -16.09 8.82 -15.90
N MET A 19 -15.74 9.56 -16.94
CA MET A 19 -15.66 9.05 -18.30
C MET A 19 -14.59 7.95 -18.46
N GLN A 20 -13.44 8.12 -17.82
CA GLN A 20 -12.37 7.11 -17.83
C GLN A 20 -12.82 5.83 -17.12
N LEU A 21 -13.45 5.94 -15.94
CA LEU A 21 -14.02 4.80 -15.22
C LEU A 21 -15.07 4.05 -16.05
N ASP A 22 -15.97 4.76 -16.73
CA ASP A 22 -16.97 4.15 -17.61
C ASP A 22 -16.34 3.38 -18.78
N ARG A 23 -15.23 3.89 -19.33
CA ARG A 23 -14.51 3.23 -20.42
C ARG A 23 -13.88 1.93 -19.95
N ILE A 24 -13.19 1.95 -18.80
CA ILE A 24 -12.58 0.76 -18.19
C ILE A 24 -13.67 -0.28 -17.89
N ALA A 25 -14.75 0.14 -17.24
CA ALA A 25 -15.85 -0.75 -16.86
C ALA A 25 -16.47 -1.47 -18.06
N ARG A 26 -16.63 -0.78 -19.20
CA ARG A 26 -17.12 -1.40 -20.45
C ARG A 26 -16.18 -2.47 -20.99
N PHE A 27 -14.87 -2.25 -20.94
CA PHE A 27 -13.88 -3.24 -21.40
C PHE A 27 -13.84 -4.48 -20.48
N GLU A 28 -14.18 -4.32 -19.21
CA GLU A 28 -14.16 -5.39 -18.22
C GLU A 28 -15.50 -6.11 -18.04
N ASP A 29 -16.56 -5.70 -18.78
CA ASP A 29 -17.94 -6.17 -18.57
C ASP A 29 -18.38 -6.01 -17.09
N ARG A 30 -18.15 -4.82 -16.55
CA ARG A 30 -18.45 -4.43 -15.17
C ARG A 30 -19.14 -3.07 -15.11
N SER A 31 -19.69 -2.74 -13.94
CA SER A 31 -20.21 -1.40 -13.69
C SER A 31 -19.10 -0.45 -13.25
N ALA A 32 -19.24 0.85 -13.53
CA ALA A 32 -18.28 1.86 -13.04
C ALA A 32 -18.18 1.86 -11.51
N SER A 33 -19.28 1.56 -10.80
CA SER A 33 -19.28 1.40 -9.34
C SER A 33 -18.45 0.21 -8.89
N TYR A 34 -18.43 -0.90 -9.64
CA TYR A 34 -17.55 -2.04 -9.35
C TYR A 34 -16.08 -1.65 -9.48
N VAL A 35 -15.70 -0.99 -10.59
CA VAL A 35 -14.33 -0.53 -10.82
C VAL A 35 -13.90 0.47 -9.74
N ALA A 36 -14.78 1.44 -9.41
CA ALA A 36 -14.53 2.39 -8.34
C ALA A 36 -14.35 1.70 -6.97
N ASN A 37 -15.20 0.73 -6.64
CA ASN A 37 -15.07 -0.04 -5.40
C ASN A 37 -13.76 -0.84 -5.34
N GLN A 38 -13.30 -1.41 -6.46
CA GLN A 38 -12.01 -2.09 -6.52
C GLN A 38 -10.85 -1.13 -6.31
N ALA A 39 -10.86 0.03 -6.97
CA ALA A 39 -9.84 1.05 -6.79
C ALA A 39 -9.79 1.57 -5.34
N ILE A 40 -10.95 1.83 -4.73
CA ILE A 40 -11.06 2.25 -3.33
C ILE A 40 -10.52 1.15 -2.40
N ARG A 41 -10.87 -0.12 -2.64
CA ARG A 41 -10.36 -1.23 -1.83
C ARG A 41 -8.85 -1.33 -1.90
N ALA A 42 -8.28 -1.33 -3.10
CA ALA A 42 -6.84 -1.40 -3.30
C ALA A 42 -6.12 -0.24 -2.58
N TYR A 43 -6.66 0.97 -2.71
CA TYR A 43 -6.12 2.13 -2.01
C TYR A 43 -6.18 1.98 -0.48
N VAL A 44 -7.31 1.53 0.07
CA VAL A 44 -7.45 1.34 1.52
C VAL A 44 -6.50 0.25 2.02
N GLU A 45 -6.40 -0.87 1.31
CA GLU A 45 -5.49 -1.98 1.64
C GLU A 45 -4.03 -1.51 1.67
N GLU A 46 -3.59 -0.76 0.65
CA GLU A 46 -2.24 -0.18 0.59
C GLU A 46 -1.97 0.77 1.77
N ARG A 47 -2.92 1.66 2.08
CA ARG A 47 -2.77 2.64 3.17
C ARG A 47 -2.73 1.97 4.54
N LEU A 48 -3.57 0.96 4.76
CA LEU A 48 -3.56 0.19 6.00
C LEU A 48 -2.29 -0.66 6.12
N ALA A 49 -1.84 -1.31 5.05
CA ALA A 49 -0.60 -2.08 5.06
C ALA A 49 0.60 -1.20 5.41
N THR A 50 0.71 -0.02 4.79
CA THR A 50 1.77 0.96 5.09
C THR A 50 1.74 1.40 6.55
N ARG A 51 0.55 1.73 7.06
CA ARG A 51 0.39 2.13 8.47
C ARG A 51 0.77 0.99 9.42
N ASN A 52 0.33 -0.22 9.14
CA ASN A 52 0.64 -1.40 9.96
C ASN A 52 2.15 -1.68 9.99
N LEU A 53 2.87 -1.49 8.87
CA LEU A 53 4.32 -1.63 8.83
C LEU A 53 5.02 -0.59 9.70
N ILE A 54 4.55 0.67 9.70
CA ILE A 54 5.08 1.72 10.58
C ILE A 54 4.82 1.37 12.05
N GLU A 55 3.59 1.02 12.41
CA GLU A 55 3.22 0.65 13.77
C GLU A 55 4.04 -0.56 14.26
N THR A 56 4.23 -1.56 13.40
CA THR A 56 5.09 -2.72 13.69
C THR A 56 6.54 -2.30 13.91
N GLY A 57 7.10 -1.45 13.04
CA GLY A 57 8.47 -0.96 13.16
C GLY A 57 8.70 -0.19 14.46
N LEU A 58 7.77 0.67 14.85
CA LEU A 58 7.83 1.41 16.12
C LEU A 58 7.77 0.46 17.32
N ALA A 59 6.86 -0.51 17.31
CA ALA A 59 6.76 -1.51 18.37
C ALA A 59 8.06 -2.34 18.52
N LEU A 60 8.71 -2.68 17.41
CA LEU A 60 10.00 -3.38 17.44
C LEU A 60 11.11 -2.52 18.07
N VAL A 61 11.15 -1.22 17.77
CA VAL A 61 12.10 -0.29 18.41
C VAL A 61 11.83 -0.19 19.91
N GLU A 62 10.56 -0.06 20.33
CA GLU A 62 10.18 -0.03 21.74
C GLU A 62 10.56 -1.32 22.48
N GLN A 63 10.51 -2.47 21.79
CA GLN A 63 10.92 -3.77 22.32
C GLN A 63 12.44 -3.99 22.30
N GLY A 64 13.23 -3.03 21.84
CA GLY A 64 14.68 -3.15 21.73
C GLY A 64 15.12 -4.17 20.67
N ALA A 65 14.33 -4.35 19.61
CA ALA A 65 14.72 -5.20 18.50
C ALA A 65 16.05 -4.72 17.88
N PRO A 66 16.90 -5.62 17.37
CA PRO A 66 18.16 -5.26 16.74
C PRO A 66 17.97 -4.22 15.62
N THR A 67 18.81 -3.20 15.60
CA THR A 67 18.78 -2.12 14.59
C THR A 67 20.04 -2.14 13.73
N LEU A 68 20.01 -1.46 12.58
CA LEU A 68 21.17 -1.29 11.72
C LEU A 68 21.77 0.08 11.99
N ALA A 69 23.11 0.18 12.00
CA ALA A 69 23.77 1.46 11.98
C ALA A 69 23.37 2.23 10.70
N PRO A 70 22.99 3.53 10.79
CA PRO A 70 22.58 4.33 9.63
C PRO A 70 23.60 4.31 8.48
N ASN A 71 24.88 4.33 8.83
CA ASN A 71 26.01 4.34 7.90
C ASN A 71 26.07 3.03 7.10
N ALA A 72 25.77 1.90 7.73
CA ALA A 72 25.83 0.59 7.08
C ALA A 72 24.78 0.46 5.96
N VAL A 73 23.59 1.05 6.16
CA VAL A 73 22.54 1.12 5.13
C VAL A 73 22.94 2.08 4.00
N HIS A 74 23.53 3.23 4.33
CA HIS A 74 24.02 4.19 3.34
C HIS A 74 25.09 3.58 2.44
N ASP A 75 26.10 2.94 3.02
CA ASP A 75 27.21 2.34 2.29
C ASP A 75 26.75 1.15 1.42
N TRP A 76 25.74 0.40 1.88
CA TRP A 76 25.10 -0.64 1.08
C TRP A 76 24.34 -0.05 -0.12
N LEU A 77 23.56 1.00 0.08
CA LEU A 77 22.77 1.64 -0.99
C LEU A 77 23.65 2.30 -2.08
N LYS A 78 24.86 2.74 -1.70
CA LYS A 78 25.82 3.41 -2.58
C LYS A 78 26.87 2.48 -3.19
N ALA A 79 26.82 1.19 -2.88
CA ALA A 79 27.76 0.24 -3.43
C ALA A 79 27.56 0.07 -4.94
N ASP A 80 28.67 0.05 -5.68
CA ASP A 80 28.69 -0.29 -7.11
C ASP A 80 28.79 -1.80 -7.35
N ASP A 81 28.61 -2.61 -6.29
CA ASP A 81 28.66 -4.07 -6.32
C ASP A 81 27.42 -4.70 -5.65
N ASP A 82 27.18 -5.98 -5.91
CA ASP A 82 26.07 -6.75 -5.34
C ASP A 82 26.39 -7.27 -3.93
N ARG A 83 26.91 -6.41 -3.05
CA ARG A 83 27.20 -6.81 -1.66
C ARG A 83 25.90 -7.13 -0.88
N PRO A 84 25.96 -8.08 0.08
CA PRO A 84 24.79 -8.46 0.86
C PRO A 84 24.28 -7.31 1.73
N PHE A 85 22.99 -7.35 2.06
CA PHE A 85 22.36 -6.40 2.97
C PHE A 85 23.07 -6.40 4.35
N PRO A 86 23.31 -5.23 4.97
CA PRO A 86 24.03 -5.13 6.23
C PRO A 86 23.32 -5.90 7.35
N LYS A 87 24.12 -6.39 8.30
CA LYS A 87 23.63 -7.10 9.49
C LYS A 87 23.51 -6.11 10.65
N HIS A 88 22.58 -6.38 11.56
CA HIS A 88 22.43 -5.63 12.80
C HIS A 88 23.71 -5.68 13.63
N ASP A 89 24.03 -4.58 14.31
CA ASP A 89 25.10 -4.57 15.30
C ASP A 89 24.70 -5.49 16.47
N ARG A 90 25.70 -6.19 17.03
CA ARG A 90 25.49 -7.12 18.15
C ARG A 90 25.11 -6.41 19.44
#